data_AF-A0A9D1KIK1-F1
#
_entry.id   AF-A0A9D1KIK1-F1
#
_cell.length_a   1.000
_cell.length_b   1.000
_cell.length_c   1.000
_cell.angle_alpha   90.00
_cell.angle_beta   90.00
_cell.angle_gamma   90.00
#
_symmetry.space_group_name_H-M   'P 1'
#
loop_
_entity.id
_entity.type
_entity.pdbx_description
1 polymer ?
#
loop_
_entity_poly.entity_id
_entity_poly.type
_entity_poly.pdbx_seq_one_letter_code
_entity_poly.pdbx_strand_id
1 'polypeptide(L)'
;MRINPKLFDVAAEATPLDVQEFDSRKIELYNMNEFEGVKEEFINKGKFAVWSSVDGTNYRVFIEEGYYQELKQLYTAPVNKIWVDFWDTCENISRKTSFRVILPTTIIGIGGCIATSFIPDRNISMYIMIAIVVLVFGVMLFFNRLTKKKIYEANVQSVDHIKKEIGSKQFDVLLDRQKEYMDSYYDALYPEDTEEKNQEEQQTPSLEEGTIESEHSSDLEDKKEE
;
A
#
# COMPACT_ATOMS: atom_id res chain seq x y z
N MET A 1 8.18 5.36 5.58
CA MET A 1 7.03 4.44 5.53
C MET A 1 7.45 3.01 5.84
N ARG A 2 6.67 2.30 6.68
CA ARG A 2 6.83 0.86 6.92
C ARG A 2 5.96 0.08 5.94
N ILE A 3 6.53 -0.87 5.21
CA ILE A 3 5.88 -1.67 4.17
C ILE A 3 6.33 -3.12 4.36
N ASN A 4 5.41 -4.08 4.48
CA ASN A 4 5.72 -5.52 4.58
C ASN A 4 6.96 -5.85 5.43
N PRO A 5 7.01 -5.44 6.72
CA PRO A 5 8.23 -5.53 7.52
C PRO A 5 8.72 -6.97 7.72
N LYS A 6 7.81 -7.95 7.76
CA LYS A 6 8.15 -9.38 7.87
C LYS A 6 8.98 -9.87 6.68
N LEU A 7 8.75 -9.32 5.49
CA LEU A 7 9.48 -9.66 4.28
C LEU A 7 10.87 -9.00 4.25
N PHE A 8 11.08 -7.92 5.01
CA PHE A 8 12.34 -7.19 4.99
C PHE A 8 13.48 -8.09 5.43
N ASP A 9 13.31 -8.82 6.53
CA ASP A 9 14.37 -9.64 7.13
C ASP A 9 14.75 -10.87 6.30
N VAL A 10 13.88 -11.30 5.38
CA VAL A 10 14.07 -12.49 4.53
C VAL A 10 15.29 -12.37 3.63
N ALA A 11 15.65 -11.15 3.20
CA ALA A 11 16.80 -10.88 2.35
C ALA A 11 18.04 -10.35 3.09
N ALA A 12 18.10 -10.47 4.42
CA ALA A 12 19.19 -9.90 5.22
C ALA A 12 20.59 -10.37 4.80
N GLU A 13 20.73 -11.63 4.37
CA GLU A 13 22.01 -12.24 3.97
C GLU A 13 22.11 -12.48 2.44
N ALA A 14 21.08 -12.09 1.67
CA ALA A 14 21.04 -12.31 0.24
C ALA A 14 21.78 -11.21 -0.54
N THR A 15 22.29 -11.57 -1.72
CA THR A 15 22.92 -10.60 -2.62
C THR A 15 21.87 -9.98 -3.54
N PRO A 16 21.71 -8.65 -3.58
CA PRO A 16 20.75 -8.01 -4.46
C PRO A 16 21.17 -8.10 -5.93
N LEU A 17 20.18 -8.22 -6.82
CA LEU A 17 20.33 -8.13 -8.28
C LEU A 17 20.82 -6.75 -8.72
N ASP A 18 20.32 -5.71 -8.05
CA ASP A 18 20.66 -4.31 -8.31
C ASP A 18 20.53 -3.51 -7.02
N VAL A 19 21.36 -2.48 -6.89
CA VAL A 19 21.35 -1.55 -5.75
C VAL A 19 21.29 -0.14 -6.29
N GLN A 20 20.25 0.57 -5.86
CA GLN A 20 19.97 1.93 -6.31
C GLN A 20 20.01 2.86 -5.10
N GLU A 21 20.80 3.92 -5.20
CA GLU A 21 20.96 4.91 -4.13
C GLU A 21 20.58 6.30 -4.64
N PHE A 22 19.72 6.99 -3.89
CA PHE A 22 19.32 8.37 -4.17
C PHE A 22 18.80 9.05 -2.91
N ASP A 23 19.03 10.35 -2.75
CA ASP A 23 18.45 11.16 -1.67
C ASP A 23 18.62 10.56 -0.26
N SER A 24 19.77 9.93 0.02
CA SER A 24 20.09 9.19 1.27
C SER A 24 19.22 7.95 1.53
N ARG A 25 18.57 7.43 0.50
CA ARG A 25 17.76 6.21 0.51
C ARG A 25 18.43 5.14 -0.32
N LYS A 26 18.14 3.89 0.01
CA LYS A 26 18.67 2.71 -0.66
C LYS A 26 17.52 1.82 -1.10
N ILE A 27 17.56 1.35 -2.34
CA ILE A 27 16.69 0.31 -2.86
C ILE A 27 17.54 -0.87 -3.27
N GLU A 28 17.22 -2.04 -2.73
CA GLU A 28 17.84 -3.32 -3.07
C GLU A 28 16.81 -4.15 -3.83
N LEU A 29 17.12 -4.54 -5.07
CA LEU A 29 16.27 -5.40 -5.88
C LEU A 29 16.73 -6.85 -5.69
N TYR A 30 15.79 -7.75 -5.48
CA TYR A 30 16.03 -9.17 -5.21
C TYR A 30 15.17 -10.04 -6.14
N ASN A 31 15.73 -11.18 -6.54
CA ASN A 31 14.96 -12.20 -7.25
C ASN A 31 14.04 -12.90 -6.25
N MET A 32 12.73 -12.77 -6.44
CA MET A 32 11.73 -13.40 -5.56
C MET A 32 11.86 -14.93 -5.52
N ASN A 33 12.35 -15.53 -6.61
CA ASN A 33 12.44 -16.99 -6.76
C ASN A 33 13.54 -17.59 -5.86
N GLU A 34 14.44 -16.78 -5.31
CA GLU A 34 15.51 -17.23 -4.40
C GLU A 34 15.04 -17.41 -2.96
N PHE A 35 13.82 -16.97 -2.62
CA PHE A 35 13.30 -16.99 -1.26
C PHE A 35 12.14 -17.97 -1.14
N GLU A 36 12.34 -19.02 -0.34
CA GLU A 36 11.34 -20.06 -0.09
C GLU A 36 10.05 -19.48 0.50
N GLY A 37 8.90 -19.80 -0.09
CA GLY A 37 7.57 -19.39 0.38
C GLY A 37 7.15 -17.97 0.01
N VAL A 38 8.09 -17.08 -0.33
CA VAL A 38 7.79 -15.70 -0.74
C VAL A 38 7.05 -15.70 -2.08
N LYS A 39 7.57 -16.44 -3.05
CA LYS A 39 6.96 -16.55 -4.38
C LYS A 39 5.51 -17.05 -4.28
N GLU A 40 5.28 -18.15 -3.57
CA GLU A 40 3.96 -18.75 -3.41
C GLU A 40 3.00 -17.83 -2.65
N GLU A 41 3.49 -17.09 -1.65
CA GLU A 41 2.65 -16.18 -0.87
C GLU A 41 2.10 -15.02 -1.71
N PHE A 42 2.91 -14.48 -2.62
CA PHE A 42 2.59 -13.25 -3.35
C PHE A 42 2.08 -13.49 -4.76
N ILE A 43 2.65 -14.46 -5.49
CA ILE A 43 2.20 -14.78 -6.86
C ILE A 43 0.77 -15.33 -6.85
N ASN A 44 0.38 -16.12 -5.85
CA ASN A 44 -1.03 -16.56 -5.73
C ASN A 44 -2.02 -15.39 -5.52
N LYS A 45 -1.52 -14.19 -5.20
CA LYS A 45 -2.32 -12.97 -5.00
C LYS A 45 -2.19 -11.97 -6.16
N GLY A 46 -1.64 -12.36 -7.31
CA GLY A 46 -1.43 -11.43 -8.43
C GLY A 46 -0.18 -10.56 -8.31
N LYS A 47 0.69 -10.78 -7.31
CA LYS A 47 1.79 -9.87 -7.00
C LYS A 47 3.14 -10.42 -7.44
N PHE A 48 3.59 -9.95 -8.60
CA PHE A 48 4.89 -10.31 -9.20
C PHE A 48 6.05 -9.43 -8.74
N ALA A 49 5.75 -8.30 -8.10
CA ALA A 49 6.72 -7.43 -7.46
C ALA A 49 6.18 -6.97 -6.10
N VAL A 50 7.01 -7.03 -5.07
CA VAL A 50 6.62 -6.72 -3.70
C VAL A 50 7.68 -5.85 -3.04
N TRP A 51 7.25 -4.70 -2.55
CA TRP A 51 8.10 -3.79 -1.79
C TRP A 51 8.07 -4.11 -0.31
N SER A 52 9.20 -3.86 0.35
CA SER A 52 9.35 -3.96 1.80
C SER A 52 10.26 -2.84 2.31
N SER A 53 9.92 -2.30 3.48
CA SER A 53 10.71 -1.31 4.21
C SER A 53 10.33 -1.30 5.69
N VAL A 54 11.29 -1.15 6.58
CA VAL A 54 11.04 -1.03 8.03
C VAL A 54 11.08 0.43 8.50
N ASP A 55 11.98 1.21 7.92
CA ASP A 55 12.34 2.56 8.37
C ASP A 55 11.90 3.67 7.39
N GLY A 56 11.52 3.32 6.16
CA GLY A 56 11.24 4.31 5.11
C GLY A 56 12.48 4.93 4.48
N THR A 57 13.66 4.35 4.70
CA THR A 57 14.92 4.78 4.08
C THR A 57 15.60 3.65 3.32
N ASN A 58 15.47 2.42 3.81
CA ASN A 58 15.93 1.21 3.15
C ASN A 58 14.71 0.46 2.60
N TYR A 59 14.71 0.25 1.29
CA TYR A 59 13.66 -0.45 0.56
C TYR A 59 14.23 -1.71 -0.07
N ARG A 60 13.44 -2.77 -0.03
CA ARG A 60 13.72 -4.03 -0.70
C ARG A 60 12.59 -4.35 -1.65
N VAL A 61 12.92 -4.70 -2.88
CA VAL A 61 11.94 -5.07 -3.91
C VAL A 61 12.20 -6.50 -4.31
N PHE A 62 11.24 -7.37 -4.04
CA PHE A 62 11.27 -8.77 -4.44
C PHE A 62 10.48 -8.89 -5.73
N ILE A 63 11.13 -9.27 -6.81
CA ILE A 63 10.52 -9.32 -8.14
C ILE A 63 10.71 -10.72 -8.72
N GLU A 64 9.64 -11.30 -9.25
CA GLU A 64 9.71 -12.55 -9.99
C GLU A 64 10.65 -12.40 -11.19
N GLU A 65 11.50 -13.40 -11.42
CA GLU A 65 12.61 -13.31 -12.37
C GLU A 65 12.17 -12.98 -13.81
N GLY A 66 11.20 -13.71 -14.36
CA GLY A 66 10.72 -13.50 -15.71
C GLY A 66 9.98 -12.17 -15.83
N TYR A 67 9.20 -11.81 -14.81
CA TYR A 67 8.55 -10.52 -14.73
C TYR A 67 9.56 -9.35 -14.77
N TYR A 68 10.67 -9.47 -14.03
CA TYR A 68 11.73 -8.49 -14.03
C TYR A 68 12.41 -8.37 -15.40
N GLN A 69 12.64 -9.48 -16.10
CA GLN A 69 13.26 -9.44 -17.43
C GLN A 69 12.38 -8.68 -18.45
N GLU A 70 11.07 -8.94 -18.44
CA GLU A 70 10.13 -8.30 -19.38
C GLU A 70 9.90 -6.82 -19.06
N LEU A 71 9.90 -6.46 -17.77
CA LEU A 71 9.46 -5.15 -17.29
C LEU A 71 10.56 -4.34 -16.60
N LYS A 72 11.84 -4.68 -16.81
CA LYS A 72 13.00 -4.04 -16.18
C LYS A 72 12.96 -2.51 -16.23
N GLN A 73 12.41 -1.93 -17.30
CA GLN A 73 12.28 -0.48 -17.48
C GLN A 73 11.44 0.20 -16.38
N LEU A 74 10.44 -0.51 -15.84
CA LEU A 74 9.60 -0.04 -14.72
C LEU A 74 10.33 -0.05 -13.36
N TYR A 75 11.52 -0.66 -13.28
CA TYR A 75 12.29 -0.82 -12.06
C TYR A 75 13.65 -0.12 -12.11
N THR A 76 13.80 0.82 -13.05
CA THR A 76 15.00 1.67 -13.14
C THR A 76 15.04 2.66 -11.98
N ALA A 77 16.24 3.12 -11.61
CA ALA A 77 16.42 4.08 -10.52
C ALA A 77 15.53 5.34 -10.62
N PRO A 78 15.35 5.99 -11.79
CA PRO A 78 14.45 7.14 -11.91
C PRO A 78 12.98 6.80 -11.63
N VAL A 79 12.53 5.62 -12.05
CA VAL A 79 11.13 5.18 -11.87
C VAL A 79 10.88 4.78 -10.42
N ASN A 80 11.78 4.01 -9.83
CA ASN A 80 11.70 3.62 -8.43
C ASN A 80 11.76 4.83 -7.50
N LYS A 81 12.54 5.87 -7.84
CA LYS A 81 12.51 7.13 -7.13
C LYS A 81 11.11 7.74 -7.08
N ILE A 82 10.41 7.78 -8.22
CA ILE A 82 9.05 8.32 -8.30
C ILE A 82 8.09 7.53 -7.39
N TRP A 83 8.20 6.20 -7.36
CA TRP A 83 7.40 5.37 -6.44
C TRP A 83 7.69 5.67 -4.97
N VAL A 84 8.95 5.81 -4.60
CA VAL A 84 9.32 6.18 -3.23
C VAL A 84 8.78 7.57 -2.85
N ASP A 85 8.87 8.55 -3.73
CA ASP A 85 8.32 9.89 -3.52
C ASP A 85 6.78 9.89 -3.41
N PHE A 86 6.11 8.98 -4.16
CA PHE A 86 4.69 8.74 -4.04
C PHE A 86 4.30 8.21 -2.66
N TRP A 87 5.02 7.22 -2.13
CA TRP A 87 4.77 6.68 -0.79
C TRP A 87 5.00 7.71 0.31
N ASP A 88 6.05 8.51 0.22
CA ASP A 88 6.28 9.62 1.15
C ASP A 88 5.12 10.62 1.13
N THR A 89 4.59 10.90 -0.06
CA THR A 89 3.43 11.76 -0.24
C THR A 89 2.20 11.15 0.41
N CYS A 90 1.96 9.85 0.22
CA CYS A 90 0.86 9.12 0.85
C CYS A 90 0.96 9.11 2.38
N GLU A 91 2.14 8.81 2.92
CA GLU A 91 2.40 8.83 4.36
C GLU A 91 2.14 10.23 4.93
N ASN A 92 2.65 11.27 4.26
CA ASN A 92 2.44 12.65 4.70
C ASN A 92 0.97 13.07 4.65
N ILE A 93 0.23 12.67 3.62
CA ILE A 93 -1.23 12.89 3.53
C ILE A 93 -1.93 12.19 4.69
N SER A 94 -1.67 10.89 4.88
CA SER A 94 -2.29 10.08 5.94
C SER A 94 -1.99 10.63 7.33
N ARG A 95 -0.72 10.95 7.61
CA ARG A 95 -0.27 11.54 8.88
C ARG A 95 -0.93 12.89 9.14
N LYS A 96 -0.98 13.78 8.14
CA LYS A 96 -1.63 15.09 8.27
C LYS A 96 -3.13 14.94 8.54
N THR A 97 -3.83 14.06 7.82
CA THR A 97 -5.25 13.80 8.09
C THR A 97 -5.45 13.24 9.49
N SER A 98 -4.63 12.26 9.89
CA SER A 98 -4.74 11.61 11.20
C SER A 98 -4.55 12.61 12.34
N PHE A 99 -3.47 13.40 12.32
CA PHE A 99 -3.17 14.35 13.39
C PHE A 99 -4.05 15.61 13.38
N ARG A 100 -4.44 16.13 12.21
CA ARG A 100 -5.21 17.39 12.13
C ARG A 100 -6.72 17.19 12.17
N VAL A 101 -7.20 16.00 11.83
CA VAL A 101 -8.63 15.73 11.70
C VAL A 101 -9.06 14.60 12.61
N ILE A 102 -8.53 13.38 12.40
CA ILE A 102 -9.05 12.19 13.08
C ILE A 102 -8.86 12.30 14.59
N LEU A 103 -7.65 12.64 15.04
CA LEU A 103 -7.33 12.74 16.46
C LEU A 103 -8.17 13.83 17.16
N PRO A 104 -8.20 15.10 16.70
CA PRO A 104 -9.08 16.11 17.32
C PRO A 104 -10.56 15.74 17.31
N THR A 105 -11.06 15.19 16.20
CA THR A 105 -12.48 14.79 16.10
C THR A 105 -12.80 13.68 17.09
N THR A 106 -11.88 12.73 17.27
CA THR A 106 -12.02 11.65 18.25
C THR A 106 -12.02 12.18 19.69
N ILE A 107 -11.12 13.11 20.02
CA ILE A 107 -11.06 13.74 21.34
C ILE A 107 -12.37 14.51 21.63
N ILE A 108 -12.87 15.29 20.66
CA ILE A 108 -14.15 16.00 20.80
C ILE A 108 -15.31 15.03 20.96
N GLY A 109 -15.34 13.94 20.20
CA GLY A 109 -16.36 12.90 20.29
C GLY A 109 -16.40 12.23 21.67
N ILE A 110 -15.24 11.77 22.15
CA ILE A 110 -15.11 11.15 23.48
C ILE A 110 -15.48 12.14 24.58
N GLY A 111 -14.95 13.37 24.52
CA GLY A 111 -15.29 14.44 25.48
C GLY A 111 -16.77 14.76 25.51
N GLY A 112 -17.42 14.78 24.34
CA GLY A 112 -18.87 14.94 24.20
C GLY A 112 -19.66 13.81 24.87
N CYS A 113 -19.28 12.55 24.64
CA CYS A 113 -19.90 11.40 25.28
C CYS A 113 -19.75 11.42 26.82
N ILE A 114 -18.57 11.80 27.32
CA ILE A 114 -18.33 11.97 28.76
C ILE A 114 -19.22 13.08 29.32
N ALA A 115 -19.28 14.24 28.66
CA ALA A 115 -20.12 15.37 29.07
C ALA A 115 -21.61 14.98 29.14
N THR A 116 -22.11 14.20 28.17
CA THR A 116 -23.49 13.71 28.19
C THR A 116 -23.81 12.81 29.38
N SER A 117 -22.81 12.15 29.97
CA SER A 117 -23.02 11.28 31.14
C SER A 117 -23.38 12.04 32.41
N PHE A 118 -23.14 13.37 32.46
CA PHE A 118 -23.53 14.22 33.58
C PHE A 118 -24.96 14.77 33.46
N ILE A 119 -25.67 14.47 32.37
CA ILE A 119 -27.06 14.90 32.17
C ILE A 119 -27.99 14.00 33.01
N PRO A 120 -28.87 14.56 33.88
CA PRO A 120 -29.71 13.77 34.78
C PRO A 120 -30.74 12.88 34.06
N ASP A 121 -31.25 13.33 32.92
CA ASP A 121 -32.20 12.57 32.12
C ASP A 121 -31.46 11.57 31.22
N ARG A 122 -31.59 10.29 31.55
CA ARG A 122 -30.92 9.19 30.84
C ARG A 122 -31.40 9.01 29.41
N ASN A 123 -32.69 9.26 29.12
CA ASN A 123 -33.22 9.10 27.76
C ASN A 123 -32.66 10.21 26.86
N ILE A 124 -32.69 11.45 27.35
CA ILE A 124 -32.13 12.61 26.63
C ILE A 124 -30.61 12.45 26.44
N SER A 125 -29.89 12.04 27.50
CA SER A 125 -28.45 11.77 27.44
C SER A 125 -28.09 10.74 26.34
N MET A 126 -28.84 9.64 26.27
CA MET A 126 -28.63 8.59 25.27
C MET A 126 -28.85 9.10 23.83
N TYR A 127 -29.93 9.87 23.58
CA TYR A 127 -30.17 10.43 22.25
C TYR A 127 -29.07 11.41 21.82
N ILE A 128 -28.58 12.25 22.72
CA ILE A 128 -27.49 13.19 22.43
C ILE A 128 -26.19 12.44 22.15
N MET A 129 -25.87 11.41 22.95
CA MET A 129 -24.69 10.58 22.74
C MET A 129 -24.70 9.92 21.35
N ILE A 130 -25.83 9.32 20.96
CA ILE A 130 -25.99 8.72 19.63
C ILE A 130 -25.81 9.79 18.54
N ALA A 131 -26.40 10.98 18.70
CA ALA A 131 -26.24 12.08 17.75
C ALA A 131 -24.77 12.52 17.59
N ILE A 132 -24.01 12.59 18.68
CA ILE A 132 -22.57 12.92 18.66
C ILE A 132 -21.78 11.84 17.90
N VAL A 133 -22.03 10.56 18.18
CA VAL A 133 -21.33 9.45 17.52
C VAL A 133 -21.63 9.45 16.02
N VAL A 134 -22.89 9.61 15.62
CA VAL A 134 -23.28 9.69 14.21
C VAL A 134 -22.61 10.87 13.52
N LEU A 135 -22.54 12.03 14.17
CA LEU A 135 -21.88 13.21 13.64
C LEU A 135 -20.37 13.00 13.46
N VAL A 136 -19.68 12.48 14.47
CA VAL A 136 -18.25 12.15 14.43
C VAL A 136 -17.96 11.16 13.30
N PHE A 137 -18.78 10.11 13.19
CA PHE A 137 -18.63 9.12 12.14
C PHE A 137 -18.84 9.72 10.74
N GLY A 138 -19.85 10.59 10.56
CA GLY A 138 -20.08 11.30 9.31
C GLY A 138 -18.89 12.18 8.90
N VAL A 139 -18.30 12.89 9.86
CA VAL A 139 -17.08 13.68 9.64
C VAL A 139 -15.91 12.77 9.24
N MET A 140 -15.70 11.65 9.94
CA MET A 140 -14.63 10.69 9.61
C MET A 140 -14.78 10.13 8.19
N LEU A 141 -15.99 9.74 7.78
CA LEU A 141 -16.25 9.25 6.43
C LEU A 141 -15.94 10.29 5.36
N PHE A 142 -16.33 11.55 5.59
CA PHE A 142 -16.05 12.65 4.67
C PHE A 142 -14.55 12.87 4.48
N PHE A 143 -13.79 12.92 5.58
CA PHE A 143 -12.34 13.10 5.50
C PHE A 143 -11.59 11.87 4.97
N ASN A 144 -12.11 10.66 5.21
CA ASN A 144 -11.58 9.46 4.57
C ASN A 144 -11.72 9.55 3.04
N ARG A 145 -12.89 9.95 2.53
CA ARG A 145 -13.09 10.19 1.09
C ARG A 145 -12.12 11.25 0.54
N LEU A 146 -11.92 12.36 1.25
CA LEU A 146 -10.95 13.38 0.83
C LEU A 146 -9.51 12.87 0.82
N THR A 147 -9.14 12.04 1.78
CA THR A 147 -7.80 11.44 1.88
C THR A 147 -7.56 10.49 0.71
N LYS A 148 -8.52 9.60 0.42
CA LYS A 148 -8.48 8.71 -0.74
C LYS A 148 -8.35 9.48 -2.05
N LYS A 149 -9.11 10.57 -2.21
CA LYS A 149 -9.00 11.43 -3.40
C LYS A 149 -7.61 12.03 -3.57
N LYS A 150 -6.99 12.52 -2.50
CA LYS A 150 -5.63 13.08 -2.55
C LYS A 150 -4.57 12.03 -2.87
N ILE A 151 -4.71 10.83 -2.32
CA ILE A 151 -3.83 9.70 -2.66
C ILE A 151 -3.98 9.34 -4.14
N TYR A 152 -5.20 9.29 -4.66
CA TYR A 152 -5.46 9.07 -6.08
C TYR A 152 -4.83 10.15 -6.97
N GLU A 153 -4.98 11.42 -6.62
CA GLU A 153 -4.34 12.53 -7.34
C GLU A 153 -2.81 12.40 -7.34
N ALA A 154 -2.21 12.02 -6.21
CA ALA A 154 -0.76 11.76 -6.11
C ALA A 154 -0.34 10.56 -6.98
N ASN A 155 -1.15 9.51 -7.07
CA ASN A 155 -0.88 8.36 -7.91
C ASN A 155 -0.87 8.77 -9.40
N VAL A 156 -1.91 9.49 -9.85
CA VAL A 156 -1.99 9.99 -11.23
C VAL A 156 -0.77 10.84 -11.59
N GLN A 157 -0.36 11.75 -10.70
CA GLN A 157 0.84 12.57 -10.91
C GLN A 157 2.12 11.74 -11.02
N SER A 158 2.23 10.69 -10.20
CA SER A 158 3.39 9.80 -10.20
C SER A 158 3.45 8.98 -11.49
N VAL A 159 2.32 8.44 -11.94
CA VAL A 159 2.21 7.76 -13.24
C VAL A 159 2.55 8.73 -14.39
N ASP A 160 2.10 9.97 -14.34
CA ASP A 160 2.46 10.99 -15.33
C ASP A 160 3.95 11.30 -15.33
N HIS A 161 4.61 11.29 -14.18
CA HIS A 161 6.07 11.42 -14.09
C HIS A 161 6.77 10.20 -14.70
N ILE A 162 6.30 8.99 -14.42
CA ILE A 162 6.86 7.76 -15.02
C ILE A 162 6.71 7.78 -16.54
N LYS A 163 5.55 8.21 -17.05
CA LYS A 163 5.31 8.40 -18.48
C LYS A 163 6.25 9.42 -19.11
N LYS A 164 6.66 10.46 -18.38
CA LYS A 164 7.66 11.43 -18.87
C LYS A 164 9.07 10.85 -18.89
N GLU A 165 9.43 10.04 -17.90
CA GLU A 165 10.74 9.39 -17.82
C GLU A 165 10.93 8.30 -18.89
N ILE A 166 9.97 7.39 -19.02
CA ILE A 166 10.04 6.25 -19.96
C ILE A 166 9.58 6.65 -21.36
N GLY A 167 8.66 7.62 -21.46
CA GLY A 167 7.94 8.00 -22.67
C GLY A 167 6.57 7.31 -22.74
N SER A 168 5.50 8.09 -22.95
CA SER A 168 4.11 7.61 -22.87
C SER A 168 3.83 6.37 -23.71
N LYS A 169 4.30 6.33 -24.97
CA LYS A 169 4.10 5.17 -25.85
C LYS A 169 4.79 3.91 -25.34
N GLN A 170 6.01 4.07 -24.82
CA GLN A 170 6.78 2.96 -24.28
C GLN A 170 6.16 2.45 -22.98
N PHE A 171 5.64 3.36 -22.16
CA PHE A 171 4.89 3.01 -20.96
C PHE A 171 3.63 2.19 -21.28
N ASP A 172 2.83 2.59 -22.28
CA ASP A 172 1.64 1.84 -22.68
C ASP A 172 2.01 0.44 -23.19
N VAL A 173 3.10 0.30 -23.96
CA VAL A 173 3.64 -1.01 -24.38
C VAL A 173 4.08 -1.87 -23.18
N LEU A 174 4.68 -1.27 -22.15
CA LEU A 174 5.06 -1.99 -20.93
C LEU A 174 3.83 -2.46 -20.15
N LEU A 175 2.73 -1.70 -20.13
CA LEU A 175 1.47 -2.14 -19.52
C LEU A 175 0.86 -3.32 -20.26
N ASP A 176 0.86 -3.29 -21.60
CA ASP A 176 0.36 -4.40 -22.39
C ASP A 176 1.20 -5.67 -22.15
N ARG A 177 2.53 -5.54 -22.14
CA ARG A 177 3.45 -6.64 -21.81
C ARG A 177 3.27 -7.16 -20.38
N GLN A 178 3.04 -6.26 -19.43
CA GLN A 178 2.79 -6.64 -18.05
C GLN A 178 1.55 -7.53 -17.96
N LYS A 179 0.47 -7.14 -18.65
CA LYS A 179 -0.75 -7.94 -18.70
C LYS A 179 -0.52 -9.27 -19.40
N GLU A 180 0.09 -9.27 -20.58
CA GLU A 180 0.38 -10.48 -21.35
C GLU A 180 1.25 -11.48 -20.57
N TYR A 181 2.24 -10.97 -19.85
CA TYR A 181 3.08 -11.80 -18.99
C TYR A 181 2.28 -12.43 -17.84
N MET A 182 1.45 -11.64 -17.14
CA MET A 182 0.62 -12.17 -16.05
C MET A 182 -0.37 -13.23 -16.56
N ASP A 183 -1.07 -12.94 -17.66
CA ASP A 183 -2.04 -13.86 -18.27
C ASP A 183 -1.34 -15.17 -18.66
N SER A 184 -0.23 -15.10 -19.40
CA SER A 184 0.53 -16.29 -19.82
C SER A 184 1.15 -17.07 -18.66
N TYR A 185 1.57 -16.39 -17.58
CA TYR A 185 2.09 -17.03 -16.38
C TYR A 185 1.00 -17.87 -15.68
N TYR A 186 -0.21 -17.32 -15.53
CA TYR A 186 -1.32 -18.06 -14.92
C TYR A 186 -1.86 -19.17 -15.81
N ASP A 187 -1.94 -18.95 -17.13
CA ASP A 187 -2.31 -20.00 -18.09
C ASP A 187 -1.33 -21.19 -18.02
N ALA A 188 -0.04 -20.94 -17.80
CA ALA A 188 0.96 -21.98 -17.64
C ALA A 188 0.89 -22.70 -16.27
N LEU A 189 0.47 -21.98 -15.22
CA LEU A 189 0.33 -22.53 -13.86
C LEU A 189 -0.95 -23.36 -13.71
N TYR A 190 -2.01 -22.94 -14.40
CA TYR A 190 -3.32 -23.60 -14.45
C TYR A 190 -3.70 -23.88 -15.90
N PRO A 191 -3.00 -24.78 -16.61
CA PRO A 191 -3.40 -25.17 -17.95
C PRO A 191 -4.76 -25.86 -17.83
N GLU A 192 -5.85 -25.16 -18.14
CA GLU A 192 -7.19 -25.73 -18.07
C GLU A 192 -7.29 -26.97 -18.96
N ASP A 193 -7.75 -28.09 -18.38
CA ASP A 193 -8.75 -28.89 -19.09
C ASP A 193 -9.99 -27.99 -19.24
N THR A 194 -10.04 -27.30 -20.38
CA THR A 194 -11.03 -26.31 -20.80
C THR A 194 -12.44 -26.62 -20.27
N GLU A 195 -12.99 -25.71 -19.47
CA GLU A 195 -14.42 -25.37 -19.33
C GLU A 195 -14.68 -24.70 -17.98
N GLU A 196 -14.36 -23.41 -17.85
CA GLU A 196 -15.35 -22.38 -17.50
C GLU A 196 -14.72 -21.00 -17.72
N LYS A 197 -15.09 -20.39 -18.85
CA LYS A 197 -14.75 -19.02 -19.19
C LYS A 197 -15.46 -18.09 -18.20
N ASN A 198 -14.88 -17.90 -17.02
CA ASN A 198 -15.46 -17.08 -15.99
C ASN A 198 -15.30 -15.61 -16.38
N GLN A 199 -16.45 -14.98 -16.60
CA GLN A 199 -16.60 -13.54 -16.57
C GLN A 199 -16.35 -13.09 -15.14
N GLU A 200 -15.10 -12.76 -14.80
CA GLU A 200 -14.82 -11.91 -13.66
C GLU A 200 -14.28 -10.56 -14.15
N GLU A 201 -14.83 -9.53 -13.52
CA GLU A 201 -14.73 -8.13 -13.86
C GLU A 201 -13.27 -7.71 -14.06
N GLN A 202 -13.04 -6.93 -15.13
CA GLN A 202 -11.80 -6.19 -15.35
C GLN A 202 -11.56 -5.23 -14.16
N GLN A 203 -10.89 -5.72 -13.12
CA GLN A 203 -9.98 -4.89 -12.36
C GLN A 203 -8.80 -4.65 -13.28
N THR A 204 -8.76 -3.45 -13.86
CA THR A 204 -7.51 -2.88 -14.35
C THR A 204 -6.48 -3.10 -13.24
N PRO A 205 -5.30 -3.70 -13.51
CA PRO A 205 -4.21 -3.67 -12.55
C PRO A 205 -3.88 -2.20 -12.34
N SER A 206 -4.44 -1.59 -11.29
CA SER A 206 -3.93 -0.34 -10.78
C SER A 206 -2.50 -0.64 -10.42
N LEU A 207 -1.56 0.01 -11.11
CA LEU A 207 -0.22 0.20 -10.60
C LEU A 207 -0.37 0.59 -9.13
N GLU A 208 0.04 -0.34 -8.27
CA GLU A 208 0.05 -0.26 -6.82
C GLU A 208 -1.15 0.49 -6.20
N GLU A 209 -2.30 -0.18 -6.07
CA GLU A 209 -3.04 0.01 -4.82
C GLU A 209 -2.23 -0.63 -3.69
N GLY A 210 -1.25 0.14 -3.21
CA GLY A 210 -0.70 -0.05 -1.88
C GLY A 210 -1.84 0.13 -0.89
N THR A 211 -2.48 -0.97 -0.51
CA THR A 211 -3.29 -1.03 0.70
C THR A 211 -2.38 -0.63 1.86
N ILE A 212 -2.42 0.65 2.22
CA ILE A 212 -1.88 1.14 3.49
C ILE A 212 -2.83 0.62 4.57
N GLU A 213 -2.75 -0.67 4.86
CA GLU A 213 -3.10 -1.17 6.18
C GLU A 213 -1.98 -0.71 7.10
N SER A 214 -2.19 0.47 7.68
CA SER A 214 -1.52 0.86 8.91
C SER A 214 -1.94 -0.15 9.98
N GLU A 215 -1.23 -1.27 10.10
CA GLU A 215 -1.15 -2.03 11.35
C GLU A 215 -0.52 -1.09 12.38
N HIS A 216 -1.36 -0.29 13.03
CA HIS A 216 -1.05 0.26 14.33
C HIS A 216 -1.18 -0.89 15.33
N SER A 217 -0.19 -1.79 15.35
CA SER A 217 -0.04 -2.69 16.49
C SER A 217 0.30 -1.81 17.69
N SER A 218 -0.68 -1.63 18.56
CA SER A 218 -0.44 -1.19 19.93
C SER A 218 0.27 -2.34 20.66
N ASP A 219 1.57 -2.51 20.39
CA ASP A 219 2.45 -3.27 21.26
C ASP A 219 2.79 -2.40 22.47
N LEU A 220 1.85 -2.30 23.40
CA LEU A 220 2.19 -2.03 24.79
C LEU A 220 2.57 -3.38 25.39
N GLU A 221 3.87 -3.53 25.60
CA GLU A 221 4.53 -4.64 26.26
C GLU A 221 3.77 -5.09 27.50
N ASP A 222 3.24 -6.30 27.42
CA ASP A 222 3.19 -7.19 28.57
C ASP A 222 4.62 -7.72 28.78
N LYS A 223 5.32 -7.18 29.77
CA LYS A 223 6.50 -7.82 30.37
C LYS A 223 6.54 -7.59 31.88
N LYS A 224 6.12 -8.67 32.55
CA LYS A 224 6.72 -9.31 33.73
C LYS A 224 6.36 -8.78 35.11
N GLU A 225 5.56 -9.61 35.78
CA GLU A 225 5.89 -10.26 37.05
C GLU A 225 7.28 -9.90 37.63
N GLU A 226 7.26 -9.18 38.75
CA GLU A 226 7.83 -9.60 40.04
C GLU A 226 7.00 -9.01 41.19
#